data_AF-A0A2D4NJC2-F1
#
_entry.id   AF-A0A2D4NJC2-F1
#
_cell.length_a   1.000
_cell.length_b   1.000
_cell.length_c   1.000
_cell.angle_alpha   90.00
_cell.angle_beta   90.00
_cell.angle_gamma   90.00
#
_symmetry.space_group_name_H-M   'P 1'
#
loop_
_entity.id
_entity.type
_entity.pdbx_description
1 polymer ?
#
loop_
_entity_poly.entity_id
_entity_poly.type
_entity_poly.pdbx_seq_one_letter_code
_entity_poly.pdbx_strand_id
1 'polypeptide(L)'
;VHGALLLGSSPDMAVDARRLEALSLHQLNELLEDEEQLQNMALEMEEAQNVQLSKDMTLASNHSLAEGNLLYQPKLDALKATLTQKYQELQVLFEAHQIKKTKLGSREDCKMKTLLL
;
A
#
# COMPACT_ATOMS: atom_id res chain seq x y z
N VAL A 1 7.88 -7.13 6.37
CA VAL A 1 8.64 -8.32 5.92
C VAL A 1 8.62 -9.38 7.01
N HIS A 2 7.53 -10.15 7.09
CA HIS A 2 7.40 -11.33 7.94
C HIS A 2 6.52 -12.32 7.18
N GLY A 3 6.95 -13.57 7.09
CA GLY A 3 6.28 -14.63 6.34
C GLY A 3 7.19 -15.28 5.30
N ALA A 4 8.38 -15.71 5.71
CA ALA A 4 9.12 -16.69 4.92
C ALA A 4 8.32 -18.00 4.97
N LEU A 5 7.74 -18.37 3.83
CA LEU A 5 7.13 -19.67 3.60
C LEU A 5 8.18 -20.75 3.86
N LEU A 6 7.99 -21.51 4.94
CA LEU A 6 8.59 -22.82 5.11
C LEU A 6 7.98 -23.76 4.06
N LEU A 7 8.60 -23.82 2.88
CA LEU A 7 8.43 -24.90 1.91
C LEU A 7 9.13 -26.16 2.45
N GLY A 8 8.60 -26.71 3.53
CA GLY A 8 8.87 -28.08 3.95
C GLY A 8 7.64 -28.90 3.61
N SER A 9 7.79 -30.00 2.87
CA SER A 9 6.70 -30.88 2.45
C SER A 9 5.77 -31.19 3.62
N SER A 10 4.58 -30.57 3.62
CA SER A 10 3.63 -30.69 4.72
C SER A 10 2.98 -32.07 4.72
N PRO A 11 2.67 -32.65 5.90
CA PRO A 11 1.93 -33.91 6.05
C PRO A 11 0.54 -33.91 5.39
N ASP A 12 0.03 -32.75 4.98
CA ASP A 12 -1.33 -32.55 4.46
C ASP A 12 -1.53 -32.99 3.00
N MET A 13 -0.52 -32.85 2.13
CA MET A 13 -0.59 -33.40 0.76
C MET A 13 -0.76 -34.93 0.78
N ALA A 14 -0.26 -35.59 1.83
CA ALA A 14 -0.43 -37.02 2.01
C ALA A 14 -1.87 -37.40 2.39
N VAL A 15 -2.69 -36.48 2.92
CA VAL A 15 -4.10 -36.74 3.26
C VAL A 15 -4.97 -36.70 2.00
N ASP A 16 -4.75 -35.73 1.11
CA ASP A 16 -5.47 -35.65 -0.17
C ASP A 16 -5.08 -36.80 -1.10
N ALA A 17 -3.79 -37.19 -1.15
CA ALA A 17 -3.35 -38.37 -1.88
C ALA A 17 -4.01 -39.67 -1.36
N ARG A 18 -4.19 -39.81 -0.05
CA ARG A 18 -4.89 -40.97 0.54
C ARG A 18 -6.37 -41.06 0.12
N ARG A 19 -7.03 -39.94 -0.15
CA ARG A 19 -8.43 -39.95 -0.65
C ARG A 19 -8.51 -40.60 -2.03
N LEU A 20 -7.53 -40.35 -2.90
CA LEU A 20 -7.44 -40.99 -4.21
C LEU A 20 -7.01 -42.45 -4.11
N GLU A 21 -6.07 -42.79 -3.22
CA GLU A 21 -5.63 -44.17 -2.97
C GLU A 21 -6.75 -45.08 -2.42
N ALA A 22 -7.77 -44.50 -1.79
CA ALA A 22 -8.93 -45.24 -1.28
C ALA A 22 -9.96 -45.63 -2.35
N LEU A 23 -9.86 -45.09 -3.57
CA LEU A 23 -10.77 -45.39 -4.66
C LEU A 23 -10.40 -46.68 -5.38
N SER A 24 -11.41 -47.43 -5.82
CA SER A 24 -11.19 -48.57 -6.72
C SER A 24 -10.85 -48.10 -8.13
N LEU A 25 -10.20 -48.96 -8.92
CA LEU A 25 -9.80 -48.64 -10.31
C LEU A 25 -10.99 -48.25 -11.20
N HIS A 26 -12.16 -48.85 -10.97
CA HIS A 26 -13.38 -48.49 -11.69
C HIS A 26 -13.85 -47.08 -11.34
N GLN A 27 -13.89 -46.72 -10.05
CA GLN A 27 -14.27 -45.37 -9.60
C GLN A 27 -13.26 -44.31 -10.04
N LEU A 28 -11.99 -44.67 -10.10
CA LEU A 28 -10.95 -43.78 -10.63
C LEU A 28 -11.15 -43.51 -12.12
N ASN A 29 -11.54 -44.51 -12.91
CA ASN A 29 -11.88 -44.33 -14.32
C ASN A 29 -13.16 -43.48 -14.51
N GLU A 30 -14.20 -43.71 -13.71
CA GLU A 30 -15.41 -42.87 -13.74
C GLU A 30 -15.07 -41.42 -13.40
N LEU A 31 -14.24 -41.21 -12.38
CA LEU A 31 -13.77 -39.88 -12.00
C LEU A 31 -12.95 -39.21 -13.11
N LEU A 32 -12.11 -39.97 -13.84
CA LEU A 32 -11.36 -39.44 -14.97
C LEU A 32 -12.25 -39.01 -16.15
N GLU A 33 -13.45 -39.57 -16.27
CA GLU A 33 -14.43 -39.22 -17.29
C GLU A 33 -15.32 -38.03 -16.86
N ASP A 34 -15.31 -37.65 -15.57
CA ASP A 34 -16.06 -36.53 -15.00
C ASP A 34 -15.15 -35.36 -14.59
N GLU A 35 -14.97 -34.42 -15.52
CA GLU A 35 -14.15 -33.21 -15.31
C GLU A 35 -14.71 -32.31 -14.20
N GLU A 36 -16.04 -32.22 -14.04
CA GLU A 36 -16.67 -31.39 -13.01
C GLU A 36 -16.36 -31.96 -11.61
N GLN A 37 -16.47 -33.27 -11.46
CA GLN A 37 -16.15 -33.94 -10.21
C GLN A 37 -14.67 -33.82 -9.85
N LEU A 38 -13.77 -33.95 -10.82
CA LEU A 38 -12.33 -33.69 -10.63
C LEU A 38 -12.05 -32.26 -10.21
N GLN A 39 -12.69 -31.29 -10.86
CA GLN A 39 -12.53 -29.86 -10.53
C GLN A 39 -12.99 -29.57 -9.10
N ASN A 40 -14.15 -30.11 -8.70
CA ASN A 40 -14.66 -29.95 -7.35
C ASN A 40 -13.74 -30.58 -6.31
N MET A 41 -13.21 -31.78 -6.60
CA MET A 41 -12.25 -32.44 -5.71
C MET A 41 -10.97 -31.62 -5.56
N ALA A 42 -10.45 -31.06 -6.65
CA ALA A 42 -9.28 -30.20 -6.64
C ALA A 42 -9.51 -28.92 -5.81
N LEU A 43 -10.73 -28.35 -5.86
CA LEU A 43 -11.10 -27.21 -5.01
C LEU A 43 -11.22 -27.59 -3.54
N GLU A 44 -11.65 -28.81 -3.23
CA GLU A 44 -11.73 -29.34 -1.86
C GLU A 44 -10.36 -29.69 -1.25
N MET A 45 -9.31 -29.83 -2.08
CA MET A 45 -7.97 -30.10 -1.58
C MET A 45 -7.51 -29.02 -0.61
N GLU A 46 -6.84 -29.43 0.44
CA GLU A 46 -6.46 -28.53 1.53
C GLU A 46 -5.51 -27.43 1.05
N GLU A 47 -4.64 -27.72 0.09
CA GLU A 47 -3.77 -26.72 -0.54
C GLU A 47 -4.59 -25.62 -1.26
N ALA A 48 -5.61 -26.00 -2.03
CA ALA A 48 -6.47 -25.05 -2.73
C ALA A 48 -7.26 -24.19 -1.73
N GLN A 49 -7.79 -24.80 -0.66
CA GLN A 49 -8.47 -24.10 0.43
C GLN A 49 -7.53 -23.14 1.18
N ASN A 50 -6.30 -23.56 1.48
CA ASN A 50 -5.31 -22.73 2.17
C ASN A 50 -4.89 -21.52 1.33
N VAL A 51 -4.68 -21.70 0.03
CA VAL A 51 -4.41 -20.59 -0.90
C VAL A 51 -5.59 -19.62 -0.93
N GLN A 52 -6.82 -20.14 -1.01
CA GLN A 52 -8.03 -19.32 -1.05
C GLN A 52 -8.22 -18.55 0.27
N LEU A 53 -8.01 -19.19 1.43
CA LEU A 53 -8.06 -18.55 2.74
C LEU A 53 -7.01 -17.43 2.87
N SER A 54 -5.77 -17.70 2.46
CA SER A 54 -4.68 -16.71 2.47
C SER A 54 -4.99 -15.50 1.59
N LYS A 55 -5.57 -15.75 0.41
CA LYS A 55 -6.07 -14.71 -0.49
C LYS A 55 -7.16 -13.88 0.18
N ASP A 56 -8.15 -14.51 0.80
CA ASP A 56 -9.27 -13.83 1.44
C ASP A 56 -8.83 -12.99 2.64
N MET A 57 -7.90 -13.50 3.46
CA MET A 57 -7.26 -12.74 4.53
C MET A 57 -6.52 -11.50 3.99
N THR A 58 -5.76 -11.67 2.91
CA THR A 58 -5.02 -10.58 2.27
C THR A 58 -5.97 -9.54 1.67
N LEU A 59 -7.06 -9.99 1.02
CA LEU A 59 -8.08 -9.10 0.47
C LEU A 59 -8.79 -8.31 1.56
N ALA A 60 -9.17 -8.94 2.67
CA ALA A 60 -9.79 -8.25 3.81
C ALA A 60 -8.87 -7.19 4.43
N SER A 61 -7.57 -7.52 4.56
CA SER A 61 -6.56 -6.58 5.03
C SER A 61 -6.37 -5.41 4.06
N ASN A 62 -6.26 -5.69 2.75
CA ASN A 62 -6.12 -4.68 1.72
C ASN A 62 -7.34 -3.75 1.67
N HIS A 63 -8.56 -4.31 1.77
CA HIS A 63 -9.80 -3.55 1.85
C HIS A 63 -9.80 -2.60 3.03
N SER A 64 -9.45 -3.08 4.23
CA SER A 64 -9.39 -2.26 5.45
C SER A 64 -8.36 -1.12 5.32
N LEU A 65 -7.21 -1.39 4.69
CA LEU A 65 -6.19 -0.37 4.40
C LEU A 65 -6.69 0.66 3.37
N ALA A 66 -7.38 0.22 2.31
CA ALA A 66 -7.94 1.11 1.30
C ALA A 66 -9.00 2.04 1.90
N GLU A 67 -9.88 1.51 2.74
CA GLU A 67 -10.87 2.29 3.48
C GLU A 67 -10.20 3.34 4.38
N GLY A 68 -9.17 2.93 5.14
CA GLY A 68 -8.36 3.86 5.93
C GLY A 68 -7.69 4.96 5.08
N ASN A 69 -7.09 4.59 3.95
CA ASN A 69 -6.45 5.54 3.04
C ASN A 69 -7.46 6.59 2.54
N LEU A 70 -8.64 6.15 2.09
CA LEU A 70 -9.71 7.04 1.64
C LEU A 70 -10.18 7.98 2.75
N LEU A 71 -10.27 7.50 3.99
CA LEU A 71 -10.67 8.31 5.15
C LEU A 71 -9.65 9.40 5.49
N TYR A 72 -8.35 9.09 5.44
CA TYR A 72 -7.30 10.01 5.88
C TYR A 72 -6.83 10.99 4.80
N GLN A 73 -6.98 10.63 3.52
CA GLN A 73 -6.57 11.46 2.39
C GLN A 73 -7.11 12.91 2.42
N PRO A 74 -8.41 13.18 2.65
CA PRO A 74 -8.91 14.57 2.67
C PRO A 74 -8.28 15.40 3.80
N LYS A 75 -8.05 14.79 4.97
CA LYS A 75 -7.40 15.46 6.10
C LYS A 75 -5.94 15.78 5.79
N LEU A 76 -5.22 14.84 5.19
CA LEU A 76 -3.83 15.04 4.76
C LEU A 76 -3.72 16.15 3.71
N ASP A 77 -4.64 16.18 2.75
CA ASP A 77 -4.64 17.20 1.70
C ASP A 77 -4.95 18.59 2.25
N ALA A 78 -5.91 18.69 3.17
CA ALA A 78 -6.20 19.94 3.87
C ALA A 78 -5.00 20.45 4.69
N LEU A 79 -4.31 19.56 5.41
CA LEU A 79 -3.11 19.90 6.18
C LEU A 79 -1.96 20.33 5.27
N LYS A 80 -1.73 19.62 4.16
CA LYS A 80 -0.72 19.99 3.16
C LYS A 80 -1.02 21.37 2.57
N ALA A 81 -2.27 21.63 2.16
CA ALA A 81 -2.67 22.92 1.63
C ALA A 81 -2.44 24.06 2.63
N THR A 82 -2.81 23.85 3.89
CA THR A 82 -2.58 24.82 4.97
C THR A 82 -1.09 25.09 5.17
N LEU A 83 -0.27 24.04 5.18
CA LEU A 83 1.18 24.17 5.31
C LEU A 83 1.78 24.94 4.15
N THR A 84 1.41 24.60 2.92
CA THR A 84 1.84 25.33 1.71
C THR A 84 1.47 26.81 1.77
N GLN A 85 0.25 27.13 2.21
CA GLN A 85 -0.17 28.52 2.40
C GLN A 85 0.72 29.26 3.41
N LYS A 86 1.04 28.64 4.55
CA LYS A 86 1.92 29.26 5.55
C LYS A 86 3.33 29.51 5.05
N TYR A 87 3.88 28.61 4.24
CA TYR A 87 5.16 28.83 3.58
C TYR A 87 5.10 29.99 2.58
N GLN A 88 4.02 30.11 1.81
CA GLN A 88 3.83 31.24 0.89
C GLN A 88 3.71 32.57 1.63
N GLU A 89 2.92 32.62 2.72
CA GLU A 89 2.82 33.81 3.59
C GLU A 89 4.20 34.22 4.13
N LEU A 90 4.98 33.25 4.61
CA LEU A 90 6.33 33.49 5.10
C LEU A 90 7.27 34.00 4.01
N GLN A 91 7.20 33.44 2.81
CA GLN A 91 8.01 33.88 1.67
C GLN A 91 7.71 35.35 1.32
N VAL A 92 6.43 35.74 1.26
CA VAL A 92 6.02 37.13 1.00
C VAL A 92 6.56 38.07 2.09
N LEU A 93 6.47 37.68 3.36
CA LEU A 93 7.01 38.48 4.47
C LEU A 93 8.53 38.61 4.37
N PHE A 94 9.23 37.55 3.99
CA PHE A 94 10.67 37.57 3.80
C PHE A 94 11.08 38.50 2.66
N GLU A 95 10.41 38.42 1.51
CA GLU A 95 10.64 39.32 0.37
C GLU A 95 10.39 40.78 0.76
N ALA A 96 9.28 41.06 1.46
CA ALA A 96 8.97 42.40 1.95
C ALA A 96 10.03 42.92 2.94
N HIS A 97 10.54 42.05 3.82
CA HIS A 97 11.62 42.38 4.73
C HIS A 97 12.92 42.69 3.97
N GLN A 98 13.27 41.90 2.96
CA GLN A 98 14.46 42.11 2.14
C GLN A 98 14.38 43.43 1.36
N ILE A 99 13.22 43.75 0.78
CA ILE A 99 12.99 45.04 0.09
C ILE A 99 13.16 46.22 1.06
N LYS A 100 12.62 46.10 2.29
CA LYS A 100 12.80 47.15 3.31
C LYS A 100 14.28 47.30 3.68
N LYS A 101 15.00 46.20 3.85
CA LYS A 101 16.44 46.20 4.18
C LYS A 101 17.27 46.87 3.07
N THR A 102 17.05 46.54 1.80
CA THR A 102 17.79 47.16 0.68
C THR A 102 17.48 48.64 0.53
N LYS A 103 16.23 49.06 0.71
CA LYS A 103 15.84 50.48 0.71
C LYS A 103 16.51 51.28 1.81
N LEU A 104 16.63 50.72 3.02
CA LEU A 104 17.36 51.36 4.11
C LEU A 104 18.84 51.47 3.78
N GLY A 105 19.48 50.39 3.32
CA GLY A 105 20.90 50.43 2.89
C GLY A 105 21.16 51.50 1.84
N SER A 106 20.37 51.52 0.76
CA SER A 106 20.51 52.52 -0.31
C SER A 106 20.26 53.95 0.18
N ARG A 107 19.39 54.17 1.16
CA ARG A 107 19.18 55.50 1.75
C ARG A 107 20.36 55.94 2.60
N GLU A 108 20.95 55.05 3.39
CA GLU A 108 22.17 55.36 4.13
C GLU A 108 23.34 55.63 3.17
N ASP A 109 23.48 54.87 2.09
CA ASP A 109 24.47 55.12 1.04
C ASP A 109 24.23 56.48 0.36
N CYS A 110 22.98 56.82 0.07
CA CYS A 110 22.62 58.11 -0.54
C CYS A 110 22.91 59.29 0.39
N LYS A 111 22.54 59.19 1.67
CA LYS A 111 22.86 60.20 2.70
C LYS A 111 24.37 60.37 2.84
N MET A 112 25.13 59.28 2.88
CA MET A 112 26.59 59.32 2.97
C MET A 112 27.19 60.01 1.74
N LYS A 113 26.67 59.71 0.55
CA LYS A 113 27.12 60.33 -0.70
C LYS A 113 26.78 61.82 -0.77
N THR A 114 25.65 62.25 -0.19
CA THR A 114 25.27 63.67 -0.09
C THR A 114 26.09 64.43 0.96
N LEU A 115 26.52 63.78 2.05
CA LEU A 115 27.40 64.39 3.05
C LEU A 115 28.87 64.49 2.63
N LEU A 116 29.28 63.76 1.59
CA LEU A 116 30.64 63.73 1.04
C LEU A 116 30.85 64.61 -0.21
N LEU A 117 29.82 65.35 -0.64
CA LEU A 117 29.85 66.33 -1.74
C LEU A 117 29.65 67.74 -1.17
#